data_AF-A0A7K4LH21-F1
#
_entry.id   AF-A0A7K4LH21-F1
#
_cell.length_a   1.000
_cell.length_b   1.000
_cell.length_c   1.000
_cell.angle_alpha   90.00
_cell.angle_beta   90.00
_cell.angle_gamma   90.00
#
_symmetry.space_group_name_H-M   'P 1'
#
loop_
_entity.id
_entity.type
_entity.pdbx_description
1 polymer ?
#
loop_
_entity_poly.entity_id
_entity_poly.type
_entity_poly.pdbx_seq_one_letter_code
_entity_poly.pdbx_strand_id
1 'polypeptide(L)'
;GDARVRGQTGVLAERRGSYPFIDFRLLNNTTLSGEIGTKKKVKRLLSFQRYFHASRLLRGIVPQASLYLLDEDYLGQARHMLSKVGMWDFDIFLFDRLTNGNSLVTLLCHLFNVHGLIHHFQLDMVTLHRFLVMVQEDYHSQNPYHNAVHAADVTQAMHCYLREPKLANFLTPLDIMLGLLAAAAHDVDHPGVNQPFLIKTKHHLASLYQNVSVLENHHWRSTIGMLRESRLLAHLPKEVTQDIEQQLGSLILATDINRQNEFLIRLKSHLDNQDLRLEDAQDRHFMLQIALKCADICNPCRLWELSKQWSERVCEEFYRQGDLEQKFELDISPLCNQQKDTIPSIQIGFMTYIVEPLFERWAQFTGDTPLSENMLNHLRRNKAKWRSLLHKQHSSNRSSEHSGQVTGSQEQTLNEEETP
;
A
#
# COMPACT_ATOMS: atom_id res chain seq x y z
N GLY A 1 -9.43 -53.82 -44.88
CA GLY A 1 -8.29 -52.91 -45.11
C GLY A 1 -8.53 -51.67 -44.31
N ASP A 2 -7.55 -51.30 -43.51
CA ASP A 2 -7.50 -50.25 -42.48
C ASP A 2 -8.19 -48.92 -42.79
N ALA A 3 -8.82 -48.30 -41.78
CA ALA A 3 -8.19 -47.22 -41.01
C ALA A 3 -9.16 -46.60 -39.98
N ARG A 4 -8.59 -46.25 -38.81
CA ARG A 4 -9.21 -45.56 -37.67
C ARG A 4 -9.80 -44.19 -38.05
N VAL A 5 -11.03 -43.90 -37.62
CA VAL A 5 -11.47 -42.56 -37.21
C VAL A 5 -12.42 -42.69 -36.01
N ARG A 6 -12.00 -42.16 -34.85
CA ARG A 6 -12.83 -42.00 -33.64
C ARG A 6 -13.85 -40.87 -33.87
N GLY A 7 -15.09 -41.11 -33.50
CA GLY A 7 -16.16 -40.11 -33.51
C GLY A 7 -16.84 -39.95 -32.15
N GLN A 8 -17.24 -38.70 -31.89
CA GLN A 8 -18.24 -38.18 -30.95
C GLN A 8 -17.88 -38.03 -29.46
N THR A 9 -17.70 -36.78 -29.05
CA THR A 9 -18.30 -36.08 -27.89
C THR A 9 -18.01 -34.58 -28.15
N GLY A 10 -18.95 -33.64 -28.15
CA GLY A 10 -20.00 -33.38 -27.18
C GLY A 10 -19.58 -32.13 -26.39
N VAL A 11 -19.98 -30.96 -26.87
CA VAL A 11 -19.80 -29.65 -26.21
C VAL A 11 -20.47 -29.67 -24.82
N LEU A 12 -19.79 -29.19 -23.78
CA LEU A 12 -20.45 -28.57 -22.62
C LEU A 12 -19.52 -27.54 -21.96
N ALA A 13 -20.09 -26.37 -21.70
CA ALA A 13 -19.50 -25.22 -21.03
C ALA A 13 -19.39 -25.45 -19.51
N GLU A 14 -18.26 -25.09 -18.90
CA GLU A 14 -18.15 -25.05 -17.44
C GLU A 14 -18.50 -23.66 -16.90
N ARG A 15 -19.54 -23.64 -16.06
CA ARG A 15 -20.01 -22.48 -15.29
C ARG A 15 -19.20 -22.30 -14.00
N ARG A 16 -19.08 -21.02 -13.64
CA ARG A 16 -18.75 -20.46 -12.32
C ARG A 16 -19.43 -21.17 -11.14
N GLY A 17 -18.69 -21.21 -10.02
CA GLY A 17 -19.23 -20.94 -8.68
C GLY A 17 -19.61 -22.16 -7.84
N SER A 18 -18.75 -22.51 -6.87
CA SER A 18 -19.21 -23.05 -5.58
C SER A 18 -18.18 -22.77 -4.49
N TYR A 19 -18.51 -21.83 -3.60
CA TYR A 19 -17.88 -21.71 -2.28
C TYR A 19 -18.48 -22.79 -1.36
N PRO A 20 -17.74 -23.34 -0.38
CA PRO A 20 -18.27 -24.40 0.47
C PRO A 20 -19.43 -23.89 1.34
N PHE A 21 -20.55 -24.61 1.31
CA PHE A 21 -21.72 -24.40 2.15
C PHE A 21 -21.44 -24.94 3.56
N ILE A 22 -21.55 -24.10 4.59
CA ILE A 22 -21.42 -24.53 6.00
C ILE A 22 -22.83 -24.66 6.59
N ASP A 23 -23.20 -25.89 6.99
CA ASP A 23 -24.49 -26.21 7.61
C ASP A 23 -24.48 -25.86 9.11
N PHE A 24 -25.43 -25.01 9.54
CA PHE A 24 -25.57 -24.52 10.91
C PHE A 24 -26.60 -25.30 11.75
N ARG A 25 -27.10 -26.48 11.30
CA ARG A 25 -28.17 -27.20 12.00
C ARG A 25 -27.78 -28.12 13.16
N LEU A 26 -26.57 -28.02 13.71
CA LEU A 26 -26.11 -28.89 14.82
C LEU A 26 -26.13 -28.26 16.22
N LEU A 27 -26.91 -27.19 16.43
CA LEU A 27 -27.08 -26.58 17.75
C LEU A 27 -28.56 -26.46 18.14
N ASN A 28 -29.24 -27.60 18.25
CA ASN A 28 -30.45 -27.71 19.06
C ASN A 28 -30.62 -29.15 19.54
N ASN A 29 -30.21 -29.41 20.79
CA ASN A 29 -30.89 -30.30 21.72
C ASN A 29 -30.23 -30.15 23.10
N THR A 30 -31.01 -29.63 24.05
CA THR A 30 -30.69 -29.61 25.49
C THR A 30 -31.35 -30.81 26.17
N THR A 31 -30.87 -31.15 27.39
CA THR A 31 -31.34 -32.14 28.40
C THR A 31 -30.47 -33.41 28.43
N LEU A 32 -29.90 -33.92 29.53
CA LEU A 32 -30.24 -33.89 30.97
C LEU A 32 -29.01 -34.26 31.86
N SER A 33 -29.04 -33.75 33.11
CA SER A 33 -28.56 -34.34 34.39
C SER A 33 -27.05 -34.43 34.74
N GLY A 34 -26.69 -33.96 35.95
CA GLY A 34 -25.44 -34.29 36.65
C GLY A 34 -24.83 -33.13 37.45
N GLU A 35 -25.00 -33.15 38.77
CA GLU A 35 -24.65 -32.10 39.73
C GLU A 35 -23.20 -32.20 40.27
N ILE A 36 -22.71 -31.06 40.81
CA ILE A 36 -21.55 -30.85 41.73
C ILE A 36 -20.17 -30.57 41.09
N GLY A 37 -19.63 -29.37 41.38
CA GLY A 37 -18.17 -29.13 41.43
C GLY A 37 -17.63 -27.86 40.76
N THR A 38 -17.51 -26.77 41.52
CA THR A 38 -16.61 -25.60 41.34
C THR A 38 -16.49 -24.94 39.95
N LYS A 39 -17.08 -23.73 39.84
CA LYS A 39 -17.01 -22.81 38.69
C LYS A 39 -15.56 -22.40 38.35
N LYS A 40 -14.93 -23.08 37.39
CA LYS A 40 -13.91 -22.48 36.50
C LYS A 40 -14.41 -22.59 35.06
N LYS A 41 -15.01 -21.51 34.57
CA LYS A 41 -15.45 -21.41 33.17
C LYS A 41 -14.24 -21.29 32.26
N VAL A 42 -13.83 -22.41 31.66
CA VAL A 42 -13.10 -22.43 30.40
C VAL A 42 -14.04 -21.86 29.34
N LYS A 43 -13.83 -20.59 28.96
CA LYS A 43 -14.56 -19.95 27.86
C LYS A 43 -13.62 -19.77 26.66
N ARG A 44 -13.93 -20.58 25.64
CA ARG A 44 -13.70 -20.42 24.19
C ARG A 44 -12.87 -19.19 23.77
N LEU A 45 -11.68 -19.50 23.28
CA LEU A 45 -10.94 -18.75 22.26
C LEU A 45 -11.79 -18.64 20.97
N LEU A 46 -11.52 -17.60 20.16
CA LEU A 46 -12.19 -17.18 18.91
C LEU A 46 -13.31 -16.13 19.09
N SER A 47 -12.91 -14.92 19.48
CA SER A 47 -13.67 -13.70 19.18
C SER A 47 -12.69 -12.59 18.78
N PHE A 48 -12.78 -12.15 17.52
CA PHE A 48 -12.13 -10.95 16.94
C PHE A 48 -12.73 -9.66 17.53
N GLN A 49 -12.68 -9.51 18.85
CA GLN A 49 -13.22 -8.36 19.59
C GLN A 49 -12.25 -7.81 20.64
N ARG A 50 -10.96 -8.10 20.51
CA ARG A 50 -9.93 -7.53 21.38
C ARG A 50 -8.97 -6.67 20.60
N TYR A 51 -9.39 -5.48 20.18
CA TYR A 51 -8.47 -4.35 19.98
C TYR A 51 -9.13 -2.96 20.09
N PHE A 52 -10.28 -2.82 20.78
CA PHE A 52 -10.92 -1.50 20.99
C PHE A 52 -10.92 -0.96 22.43
N HIS A 53 -10.13 -1.52 23.35
CA HIS A 53 -10.13 -1.07 24.75
C HIS A 53 -8.77 -0.92 25.47
N ALA A 54 -7.64 -0.97 24.77
CA ALA A 54 -6.33 -0.92 25.43
C ALA A 54 -5.70 0.48 25.63
N SER A 55 -6.42 1.58 25.40
CA SER A 55 -5.83 2.94 25.52
C SER A 55 -6.53 3.89 26.49
N ARG A 56 -7.36 3.41 27.43
CA ARG A 56 -8.08 4.30 28.37
C ARG A 56 -7.87 4.10 29.87
N LEU A 57 -6.93 3.25 30.30
CA LEU A 57 -6.70 3.02 31.74
C LEU A 57 -5.23 2.94 32.13
N LEU A 58 -4.49 4.04 31.92
CA LEU A 58 -3.39 4.45 32.80
C LEU A 58 -3.38 6.00 32.85
N ARG A 59 -4.17 6.59 33.76
CA ARG A 59 -3.96 7.99 34.18
C ARG A 59 -2.70 8.03 35.05
N GLY A 60 -1.54 8.09 34.40
CA GLY A 60 -0.37 8.74 34.98
C GLY A 60 -0.52 10.25 34.81
N ILE A 61 -0.07 11.03 35.79
CA ILE A 61 -0.10 12.49 35.79
C ILE A 61 0.49 13.02 34.48
N VAL A 62 -0.35 13.65 33.66
CA VAL A 62 0.05 14.31 32.42
C VAL A 62 0.82 15.58 32.79
N PRO A 63 2.10 15.75 32.37
CA PRO A 63 2.69 17.08 32.37
C PRO A 63 1.81 17.93 31.47
N GLN A 64 1.35 19.07 31.99
CA GLN A 64 0.46 20.02 31.34
C GLN A 64 1.17 20.63 30.12
N ALA A 65 1.32 19.85 29.06
CA ALA A 65 1.63 20.34 27.73
C ALA A 65 0.34 20.99 27.22
N SER A 66 0.41 22.30 27.00
CA SER A 66 -0.61 23.09 26.35
C SER A 66 -1.14 22.33 25.13
N LEU A 67 -2.40 21.91 25.17
CA LEU A 67 -3.15 21.56 23.98
C LEU A 67 -3.06 22.79 23.07
N TYR A 68 -2.30 22.69 21.99
CA TYR A 68 -2.32 23.67 20.92
C TYR A 68 -3.74 23.66 20.38
N LEU A 69 -4.55 24.58 20.91
CA LEU A 69 -5.84 24.98 20.37
C LEU A 69 -5.64 25.14 18.87
N LEU A 70 -6.43 24.42 18.07
CA LEU A 70 -6.42 24.50 16.61
C LEU A 70 -6.31 25.96 16.19
N ASP A 71 -5.15 26.33 15.69
CA ASP A 71 -4.95 27.66 15.15
C ASP A 71 -5.72 27.69 13.82
N GLU A 72 -6.72 28.57 13.71
CA GLU A 72 -7.55 28.77 12.51
C GLU A 72 -6.67 28.94 11.26
N ASP A 73 -5.44 29.46 11.44
CA ASP A 73 -4.45 29.62 10.38
C ASP A 73 -3.99 28.28 9.79
N TYR A 74 -3.85 27.22 10.60
CA TYR A 74 -3.46 25.89 10.13
C TYR A 74 -4.57 25.23 9.31
N LEU A 75 -5.82 25.37 9.76
CA LEU A 75 -7.00 24.92 9.03
C LEU A 75 -7.19 25.70 7.73
N GLY A 76 -6.91 27.01 7.74
CA GLY A 76 -6.88 27.86 6.55
C GLY A 76 -5.84 27.42 5.53
N GLN A 77 -4.61 27.14 5.99
CA GLN A 77 -3.52 26.63 5.14
C GLN A 77 -3.83 25.25 4.56
N ALA A 78 -4.34 24.32 5.37
CA ALA A 78 -4.78 23.00 4.91
C ALA A 78 -5.88 23.12 3.84
N ARG A 79 -6.86 24.01 4.04
CA ARG A 79 -7.91 24.30 3.05
C ARG A 79 -7.34 24.89 1.77
N HIS A 80 -6.34 25.78 1.86
CA HIS A 80 -5.66 26.31 0.69
C HIS A 80 -4.91 25.22 -0.08
N MET A 81 -4.21 24.30 0.61
CA MET A 81 -3.59 23.15 -0.02
C MET A 81 -4.61 22.29 -0.76
N LEU A 82 -5.78 22.02 -0.16
CA LEU A 82 -6.85 21.25 -0.81
C LEU A 82 -7.37 21.88 -2.10
N SER A 83 -7.35 23.21 -2.25
CA SER A 83 -7.70 23.83 -3.54
C SER A 83 -6.74 23.45 -4.69
N LYS A 84 -5.56 22.93 -4.36
CA LYS A 84 -4.52 22.45 -5.27
C LYS A 84 -4.38 20.92 -5.23
N VAL A 85 -5.36 20.19 -4.68
CA VAL A 85 -5.31 18.74 -4.50
C VAL A 85 -5.10 17.95 -5.80
N GLY A 86 -5.43 18.53 -6.95
CA GLY A 86 -5.19 17.92 -8.26
C GLY A 86 -3.80 18.12 -8.85
N MET A 87 -2.91 18.87 -8.17
CA MET A 87 -1.55 19.11 -8.63
C MET A 87 -0.61 17.98 -8.23
N TRP A 88 0.29 17.58 -9.13
CA TRP A 88 1.22 16.46 -8.89
C TRP A 88 2.30 16.77 -7.85
N ASP A 89 2.55 18.03 -7.58
CA ASP A 89 3.50 18.54 -6.58
C ASP A 89 2.86 18.80 -5.20
N PHE A 90 1.67 18.25 -4.95
CA PHE A 90 1.00 18.31 -3.65
C PHE A 90 1.88 17.69 -2.54
N ASP A 91 2.26 18.50 -1.55
CA ASP A 91 3.09 18.06 -0.42
C ASP A 91 2.24 17.37 0.66
N ILE A 92 2.11 16.05 0.55
CA ILE A 92 1.33 15.26 1.50
C ILE A 92 1.88 15.30 2.92
N PHE A 93 3.20 15.47 3.10
CA PHE A 93 3.80 15.54 4.43
C PHE A 93 3.50 16.86 5.12
N LEU A 94 3.52 17.97 4.38
CA LEU A 94 3.07 19.26 4.92
C LEU A 94 1.58 19.21 5.26
N PHE A 95 0.77 18.63 4.37
CA PHE A 95 -0.66 18.50 4.59
C PHE A 95 -0.98 17.67 5.87
N ASP A 96 -0.25 16.57 6.09
CA ASP A 96 -0.37 15.77 7.29
C ASP A 96 -0.01 16.53 8.57
N ARG A 97 1.07 17.33 8.54
CA ARG A 97 1.44 18.21 9.66
C ARG A 97 0.37 19.24 9.96
N LEU A 98 -0.19 19.88 8.92
CA LEU A 98 -1.22 20.92 9.07
C LEU A 98 -2.56 20.36 9.58
N THR A 99 -2.81 19.06 9.38
CA THR A 99 -4.03 18.37 9.81
C THR A 99 -3.82 17.53 11.08
N ASN A 100 -2.67 17.67 11.75
CA ASN A 100 -2.31 16.92 12.95
C ASN A 100 -2.44 15.39 12.78
N GLY A 101 -1.95 14.85 11.66
CA GLY A 101 -2.03 13.43 11.36
C GLY A 101 -3.37 12.97 10.76
N ASN A 102 -4.25 13.89 10.37
CA ASN A 102 -5.55 13.58 9.75
C ASN A 102 -5.54 13.79 8.23
N SER A 103 -4.39 13.60 7.57
CA SER A 103 -4.28 13.80 6.12
C SER A 103 -5.26 12.93 5.35
N LEU A 104 -5.36 11.63 5.67
CA LEU A 104 -6.21 10.69 4.95
C LEU A 104 -7.70 11.04 5.07
N VAL A 105 -8.20 11.22 6.29
CA VAL A 105 -9.62 11.56 6.52
C VAL A 105 -9.96 12.89 5.85
N THR A 106 -9.14 13.93 6.08
CA THR A 106 -9.40 15.28 5.56
C THR A 106 -9.38 15.29 4.02
N LEU A 107 -8.42 14.59 3.41
CA LEU A 107 -8.31 14.45 1.96
C LEU A 107 -9.52 13.71 1.38
N LEU A 108 -9.90 12.55 1.92
CA LEU A 108 -11.03 11.78 1.37
C LEU A 108 -12.36 12.52 1.54
N CYS A 109 -12.62 13.16 2.69
CA CYS A 109 -13.80 13.99 2.86
C CYS A 109 -13.88 15.09 1.78
N HIS A 110 -12.75 15.74 1.49
CA HIS A 110 -12.68 16.75 0.43
C HIS A 110 -12.94 16.14 -0.95
N LEU A 111 -12.29 15.03 -1.31
CA LEU A 111 -12.42 14.41 -2.62
C LEU A 111 -13.84 13.84 -2.85
N PHE A 112 -14.45 13.23 -1.84
CA PHE A 112 -15.84 12.77 -1.91
C PHE A 112 -16.82 13.91 -2.19
N ASN A 113 -16.54 15.10 -1.63
CA ASN A 113 -17.32 16.30 -1.92
C ASN A 113 -17.05 16.86 -3.31
N VAL A 114 -15.78 17.00 -3.73
CA VAL A 114 -15.40 17.54 -5.05
C VAL A 114 -15.94 16.69 -6.20
N HIS A 115 -15.94 15.37 -6.05
CA HIS A 115 -16.51 14.44 -7.05
C HIS A 115 -18.04 14.26 -6.92
N GLY A 116 -18.69 14.94 -5.97
CA GLY A 116 -20.14 14.86 -5.77
C GLY A 116 -20.66 13.48 -5.30
N LEU A 117 -19.77 12.62 -4.79
CA LEU A 117 -20.08 11.22 -4.43
C LEU A 117 -21.07 11.13 -3.27
N ILE A 118 -20.97 12.06 -2.30
CA ILE A 118 -21.86 12.13 -1.15
C ILE A 118 -23.32 12.28 -1.60
N HIS A 119 -23.57 13.24 -2.50
CA HIS A 119 -24.90 13.48 -3.04
C HIS A 119 -25.34 12.35 -3.98
N HIS A 120 -24.47 11.90 -4.89
CA HIS A 120 -24.79 10.87 -5.87
C HIS A 120 -25.23 9.55 -5.23
N PHE A 121 -24.50 9.09 -4.20
CA PHE A 121 -24.80 7.84 -3.50
C PHE A 121 -25.65 8.02 -2.24
N GLN A 122 -26.09 9.25 -1.94
CA GLN A 122 -26.86 9.60 -0.74
C GLN A 122 -26.16 9.13 0.55
N LEU A 123 -24.85 9.35 0.65
CA LEU A 123 -24.05 8.91 1.78
C LEU A 123 -24.36 9.76 3.01
N ASP A 124 -24.62 9.11 4.14
CA ASP A 124 -24.70 9.80 5.43
C ASP A 124 -23.30 10.24 5.88
N MET A 125 -23.12 11.54 6.09
CA MET A 125 -21.82 12.13 6.43
C MET A 125 -21.22 11.60 7.73
N VAL A 126 -22.06 11.20 8.69
CA VAL A 126 -21.59 10.63 9.96
C VAL A 126 -21.03 9.23 9.74
N THR A 127 -21.73 8.39 8.97
CA THR A 127 -21.23 7.06 8.61
C THR A 127 -20.01 7.11 7.71
N LEU A 128 -19.93 8.09 6.79
CA LEU A 128 -18.75 8.32 5.95
C LEU A 128 -17.55 8.70 6.81
N HIS A 129 -17.68 9.73 7.65
CA HIS A 129 -16.60 10.15 8.53
C HIS A 129 -16.16 9.01 9.46
N ARG A 130 -17.10 8.23 10.01
CA ARG A 130 -16.78 7.04 10.81
C ARG A 130 -15.96 6.02 10.01
N PHE A 131 -16.37 5.68 8.79
CA PHE A 131 -15.61 4.76 7.94
C PHE A 131 -14.19 5.26 7.68
N LEU A 132 -14.04 6.55 7.31
CA LEU A 132 -12.74 7.14 7.01
C LEU A 132 -11.81 7.16 8.23
N VAL A 133 -12.33 7.49 9.42
CA VAL A 133 -11.56 7.42 10.67
C VAL A 133 -11.16 5.99 11.00
N MET A 134 -12.06 5.01 10.82
CA MET A 134 -11.70 3.61 11.01
C MET A 134 -10.53 3.21 10.10
N VAL A 135 -10.56 3.57 8.81
CA VAL A 135 -9.46 3.28 7.88
C VAL A 135 -8.16 3.93 8.35
N GLN A 136 -8.17 5.23 8.71
CA GLN A 136 -6.96 5.94 9.12
C GLN A 136 -6.34 5.37 10.40
N GLU A 137 -7.15 5.08 11.41
CA GLU A 137 -6.67 4.61 12.72
C GLU A 137 -6.19 3.15 12.69
N ASP A 138 -6.62 2.37 11.69
CA ASP A 138 -6.18 0.99 11.49
C ASP A 138 -4.87 0.90 10.68
N TYR A 139 -4.35 2.02 10.19
CA TYR A 139 -2.94 2.12 9.77
C TYR A 139 -2.00 2.29 10.97
N HIS A 140 -0.87 1.61 10.89
CA HIS A 140 0.13 1.58 11.96
C HIS A 140 1.06 2.79 11.86
N SER A 141 0.77 3.85 12.63
CA SER A 141 1.56 5.10 12.62
C SER A 141 3.07 4.92 12.93
N GLN A 142 3.45 3.80 13.55
CA GLN A 142 4.85 3.44 13.84
C GLN A 142 5.63 2.92 12.62
N ASN A 143 4.94 2.48 11.57
CA ASN A 143 5.57 2.05 10.33
C ASN A 143 6.15 3.27 9.62
N PRO A 144 7.45 3.27 9.24
CA PRO A 144 8.05 4.41 8.55
C PRO A 144 7.37 4.78 7.23
N TYR A 145 6.94 3.76 6.46
CA TYR A 145 6.37 3.90 5.12
C TYR A 145 4.90 3.48 5.06
N HIS A 146 4.57 2.22 5.39
CA HIS A 146 3.19 1.69 5.23
C HIS A 146 2.28 2.16 6.38
N ASN A 147 1.91 3.44 6.34
CA ASN A 147 1.06 4.15 7.30
C ASN A 147 0.00 5.02 6.57
N ALA A 148 -0.85 5.73 7.32
CA ALA A 148 -1.95 6.51 6.75
C ALA A 148 -1.50 7.65 5.81
N VAL A 149 -0.27 8.17 5.96
CA VAL A 149 0.28 9.21 5.07
C VAL A 149 0.59 8.65 3.69
N HIS A 150 1.11 7.42 3.62
CA HIS A 150 1.27 6.70 2.34
C HIS A 150 -0.08 6.48 1.68
N ALA A 151 -1.08 5.99 2.42
CA ALA A 151 -2.44 5.85 1.91
C ALA A 151 -3.04 7.17 1.38
N ALA A 152 -2.74 8.29 2.04
CA ALA A 152 -3.17 9.61 1.62
C ALA A 152 -2.43 10.06 0.33
N ASP A 153 -1.14 9.78 0.20
CA ASP A 153 -0.35 10.04 -1.02
C ASP A 153 -0.89 9.24 -2.20
N VAL A 154 -1.13 7.93 -2.02
CA VAL A 154 -1.71 7.05 -3.03
C VAL A 154 -3.11 7.50 -3.43
N THR A 155 -3.94 7.93 -2.47
CA THR A 155 -5.26 8.49 -2.77
C THR A 155 -5.16 9.78 -3.60
N GLN A 156 -4.23 10.68 -3.25
CA GLN A 156 -4.03 11.92 -3.99
C GLN A 156 -3.51 11.65 -5.41
N ALA A 157 -2.56 10.71 -5.57
CA ALA A 157 -2.08 10.27 -6.88
C ALA A 157 -3.21 9.65 -7.72
N MET A 158 -4.01 8.76 -7.11
CA MET A 158 -5.17 8.16 -7.75
C MET A 158 -6.16 9.24 -8.21
N HIS A 159 -6.40 10.27 -7.40
CA HIS A 159 -7.21 11.41 -7.81
C HIS A 159 -6.68 12.12 -9.06
N CYS A 160 -5.36 12.34 -9.17
CA CYS A 160 -4.74 12.91 -10.37
C CYS A 160 -4.98 12.01 -11.60
N TYR A 161 -4.86 10.68 -11.45
CA TYR A 161 -5.09 9.74 -12.56
C TYR A 161 -6.54 9.65 -12.99
N LEU A 162 -7.49 9.68 -12.05
CA LEU A 162 -8.93 9.72 -12.36
C LEU A 162 -9.31 10.99 -13.17
N ARG A 163 -8.49 12.03 -13.12
CA ARG A 163 -8.64 13.27 -13.89
C ARG A 163 -7.94 13.28 -15.25
N GLU A 164 -7.17 12.24 -15.58
CA GLU A 164 -6.57 12.13 -16.92
C GLU A 164 -7.68 12.08 -17.97
N PRO A 165 -7.62 12.87 -19.06
CA PRO A 165 -8.74 13.03 -19.99
C PRO A 165 -9.29 11.72 -20.55
N LYS A 166 -8.41 10.76 -20.85
CA LYS A 166 -8.82 9.44 -21.37
C LYS A 166 -9.62 8.64 -20.35
N LEU A 167 -9.38 8.79 -19.05
CA LEU A 167 -10.18 8.11 -18.02
C LEU A 167 -11.41 8.93 -17.65
N ALA A 168 -11.22 10.22 -17.35
CA ALA A 168 -12.28 11.12 -16.87
C ALA A 168 -13.53 11.14 -17.77
N ASN A 169 -13.35 10.97 -19.09
CA ASN A 169 -14.47 10.95 -20.05
C ASN A 169 -15.37 9.71 -19.96
N PHE A 170 -14.91 8.62 -19.32
CA PHE A 170 -15.62 7.33 -19.29
C PHE A 170 -15.93 6.83 -17.88
N LEU A 171 -15.24 7.35 -16.87
CA LEU A 171 -15.44 6.94 -15.48
C LEU A 171 -16.83 7.33 -14.97
N THR A 172 -17.51 6.36 -14.37
CA THR A 172 -18.75 6.59 -13.63
C THR A 172 -18.46 7.08 -12.21
N PRO A 173 -19.46 7.66 -11.50
CA PRO A 173 -19.31 7.97 -10.08
C PRO A 173 -18.91 6.76 -9.22
N LEU A 174 -19.34 5.55 -9.61
CA LEU A 174 -18.97 4.31 -8.92
C LEU A 174 -17.50 3.97 -9.12
N ASP A 175 -17.00 4.10 -10.36
CA ASP A 175 -15.59 3.89 -10.69
C ASP A 175 -14.67 4.84 -9.88
N ILE A 176 -15.06 6.11 -9.76
CA ILE A 176 -14.34 7.12 -8.96
C ILE A 176 -14.37 6.76 -7.47
N MET A 177 -15.54 6.41 -6.93
CA MET A 177 -15.68 6.01 -5.53
C MET A 177 -14.83 4.78 -5.20
N LEU A 178 -14.86 3.76 -6.06
CA LEU A 178 -14.07 2.54 -5.90
C LEU A 178 -12.56 2.84 -5.95
N GLY A 179 -12.11 3.65 -6.90
CA GLY A 179 -10.70 4.05 -7.02
C GLY A 179 -10.19 4.77 -5.77
N LEU A 180 -10.96 5.72 -5.23
CA LEU A 180 -10.58 6.47 -4.02
C LEU A 180 -10.61 5.59 -2.76
N LEU A 181 -11.63 4.76 -2.60
CA LEU A 181 -11.75 3.85 -1.45
C LEU A 181 -10.66 2.77 -1.46
N ALA A 182 -10.37 2.19 -2.63
CA ALA A 182 -9.30 1.22 -2.77
C ALA A 182 -7.93 1.85 -2.47
N ALA A 183 -7.64 3.04 -3.01
CA ALA A 183 -6.40 3.75 -2.73
C ALA A 183 -6.21 4.06 -1.24
N ALA A 184 -7.28 4.49 -0.55
CA ALA A 184 -7.21 4.81 0.86
C ALA A 184 -6.98 3.58 1.77
N ALA A 185 -7.44 2.40 1.36
CA ALA A 185 -7.44 1.21 2.21
C ALA A 185 -6.52 0.08 1.72
N HIS A 186 -5.76 0.29 0.64
CA HIS A 186 -4.98 -0.78 0.00
C HIS A 186 -3.93 -1.42 0.91
N ASP A 187 -3.46 -0.72 1.93
CA ASP A 187 -2.43 -1.16 2.89
C ASP A 187 -2.91 -1.11 4.35
N VAL A 188 -4.23 -1.09 4.60
CA VAL A 188 -4.75 -0.94 5.96
C VAL A 188 -4.34 -2.12 6.86
N ASP A 189 -3.93 -1.86 8.10
CA ASP A 189 -3.37 -2.85 9.03
C ASP A 189 -2.10 -3.56 8.50
N HIS A 190 -1.28 -2.87 7.68
CA HIS A 190 0.02 -3.39 7.25
C HIS A 190 0.99 -3.55 8.44
N PRO A 191 1.60 -4.73 8.63
CA PRO A 191 2.39 -5.04 9.85
C PRO A 191 3.84 -4.51 9.80
N GLY A 192 4.22 -3.80 8.75
CA GLY A 192 5.58 -3.30 8.55
C GLY A 192 6.59 -4.36 8.08
N VAL A 193 6.11 -5.51 7.61
CA VAL A 193 6.90 -6.63 7.11
C VAL A 193 6.25 -7.26 5.88
N ASN A 194 7.07 -7.82 4.98
CA ASN A 194 6.61 -8.36 3.71
C ASN A 194 5.99 -9.77 3.82
N GLN A 195 5.32 -10.21 2.75
CA GLN A 195 4.72 -11.55 2.66
C GLN A 195 5.72 -12.70 2.94
N PRO A 196 6.94 -12.73 2.35
CA PRO A 196 7.94 -13.75 2.68
C PRO A 196 8.25 -13.86 4.18
N PHE A 197 8.30 -12.73 4.89
CA PHE A 197 8.48 -12.71 6.34
C PHE A 197 7.32 -13.39 7.08
N LEU A 198 6.08 -13.07 6.73
CA LEU A 198 4.89 -13.70 7.32
C LEU A 198 4.85 -15.21 7.09
N ILE A 199 5.27 -15.66 5.91
CA ILE A 199 5.32 -17.09 5.56
C ILE A 199 6.39 -17.81 6.39
N LYS A 200 7.63 -17.29 6.42
CA LYS A 200 8.73 -17.96 7.15
C LYS A 200 8.53 -18.01 8.66
N THR A 201 7.83 -17.01 9.21
CA THR A 201 7.47 -16.96 10.64
C THR A 201 6.18 -17.72 10.98
N LYS A 202 5.53 -18.35 9.98
CA LYS A 202 4.24 -19.05 10.14
C LYS A 202 3.18 -18.16 10.78
N HIS A 203 3.16 -16.88 10.40
CA HIS A 203 2.17 -15.93 10.88
C HIS A 203 0.76 -16.40 10.52
N HIS A 204 -0.22 -16.15 11.39
CA HIS A 204 -1.59 -16.65 11.22
C HIS A 204 -2.24 -16.17 9.91
N LEU A 205 -1.90 -14.97 9.43
CA LEU A 205 -2.37 -14.45 8.13
C LEU A 205 -1.88 -15.29 6.94
N ALA A 206 -0.62 -15.77 6.98
CA ALA A 206 -0.09 -16.62 5.92
C ALA A 206 -0.88 -17.94 5.83
N SER A 207 -1.26 -18.51 6.98
CA SER A 207 -2.15 -19.68 7.03
C SER A 207 -3.57 -19.36 6.57
N LEU A 208 -4.12 -18.21 6.95
CA LEU A 208 -5.49 -17.80 6.61
C LEU A 208 -5.66 -17.62 5.09
N TYR A 209 -4.67 -17.02 4.44
CA TYR A 209 -4.68 -16.71 3.01
C TYR A 209 -3.81 -17.67 2.18
N GLN A 210 -3.44 -18.82 2.75
CA GLN A 210 -2.75 -19.91 2.05
C GLN A 210 -1.51 -19.47 1.26
N ASN A 211 -0.74 -18.53 1.82
CA ASN A 211 0.47 -17.96 1.22
C ASN A 211 0.27 -17.22 -0.12
N VAL A 212 -0.96 -16.85 -0.51
CA VAL A 212 -1.24 -16.14 -1.77
C VAL A 212 -1.72 -14.72 -1.46
N SER A 213 -0.98 -13.71 -1.94
CA SER A 213 -1.27 -12.28 -1.75
C SER A 213 -1.74 -11.99 -0.31
N VAL A 214 -0.94 -12.43 0.66
CA VAL A 214 -1.31 -12.54 2.08
C VAL A 214 -1.67 -11.18 2.65
N LEU A 215 -0.88 -10.16 2.31
CA LEU A 215 -1.07 -8.80 2.77
C LEU A 215 -2.27 -8.16 2.07
N GLU A 216 -2.37 -8.26 0.75
CA GLU A 216 -3.43 -7.63 -0.03
C GLU A 216 -4.80 -8.25 0.28
N ASN A 217 -4.87 -9.57 0.52
CA ASN A 217 -6.07 -10.20 1.06
C ASN A 217 -6.42 -9.65 2.45
N HIS A 218 -5.43 -9.48 3.33
CA HIS A 218 -5.65 -8.89 4.65
C HIS A 218 -6.25 -7.49 4.56
N HIS A 219 -5.62 -6.59 3.80
CA HIS A 219 -6.08 -5.22 3.58
C HIS A 219 -7.51 -5.20 3.01
N TRP A 220 -7.79 -6.05 2.01
CA TRP A 220 -9.13 -6.19 1.45
C TRP A 220 -10.15 -6.63 2.51
N ARG A 221 -9.89 -7.71 3.26
CA ARG A 221 -10.84 -8.24 4.24
C ARG A 221 -11.08 -7.26 5.39
N SER A 222 -10.05 -6.55 5.86
CA SER A 222 -10.16 -5.48 6.85
C SER A 222 -11.01 -4.32 6.33
N THR A 223 -10.79 -3.90 5.07
CA THR A 223 -11.61 -2.88 4.39
C THR A 223 -13.09 -3.24 4.37
N ILE A 224 -13.43 -4.48 3.99
CA ILE A 224 -14.83 -4.93 3.97
C ILE A 224 -15.42 -4.98 5.39
N GLY A 225 -14.61 -5.38 6.39
CA GLY A 225 -15.00 -5.33 7.80
C GLY A 225 -15.44 -3.94 8.22
N MET A 226 -14.58 -2.93 7.98
CA MET A 226 -14.86 -1.53 8.31
C MET A 226 -16.04 -0.95 7.53
N LEU A 227 -16.19 -1.30 6.24
CA LEU A 227 -17.31 -0.85 5.42
C LEU A 227 -18.67 -1.33 5.98
N ARG A 228 -18.73 -2.58 6.45
CA ARG A 228 -19.92 -3.17 7.06
C ARG A 228 -20.19 -2.61 8.46
N GLU A 229 -19.15 -2.47 9.28
CA GLU A 229 -19.26 -1.95 10.65
C GLU A 229 -19.68 -0.47 10.67
N SER A 230 -19.10 0.32 9.77
CA SER A 230 -19.46 1.73 9.58
C SER A 230 -20.85 1.93 8.98
N ARG A 231 -21.47 0.89 8.41
CA ARG A 231 -22.78 0.94 7.75
C ARG A 231 -22.88 1.99 6.64
N LEU A 232 -21.74 2.41 6.05
CA LEU A 232 -21.68 3.49 5.06
C LEU A 232 -22.59 3.23 3.86
N LEU A 233 -22.71 1.96 3.44
CA LEU A 233 -23.51 1.56 2.28
C LEU A 233 -24.78 0.78 2.67
N ALA A 234 -25.20 0.81 3.94
CA ALA A 234 -26.26 -0.05 4.45
C ALA A 234 -27.66 0.26 3.86
N HIS A 235 -27.85 1.45 3.29
CA HIS A 235 -29.06 1.86 2.59
C HIS A 235 -29.12 1.39 1.13
N LEU A 236 -27.99 0.96 0.56
CA LEU A 236 -27.94 0.46 -0.82
C LEU A 236 -28.44 -1.00 -0.89
N PRO A 237 -28.97 -1.44 -2.05
CA PRO A 237 -29.34 -2.83 -2.26
C PRO A 237 -28.17 -3.78 -2.02
N LYS A 238 -28.47 -4.97 -1.50
CA LYS A 238 -27.46 -5.96 -1.13
C LYS A 238 -26.59 -6.35 -2.32
N GLU A 239 -27.19 -6.52 -3.49
CA GLU A 239 -26.51 -6.90 -4.73
C GLU A 239 -25.46 -5.84 -5.12
N VAL A 240 -25.79 -4.55 -4.96
CA VAL A 240 -24.88 -3.43 -5.23
C VAL A 240 -23.73 -3.41 -4.21
N THR A 241 -24.03 -3.60 -2.92
CA THR A 241 -22.97 -3.63 -1.89
C THR A 241 -22.02 -4.81 -2.10
N GLN A 242 -22.52 -5.98 -2.49
CA GLN A 242 -21.68 -7.16 -2.77
C GLN A 242 -20.77 -6.93 -3.99
N ASP A 243 -21.30 -6.28 -5.03
CA ASP A 243 -20.52 -5.91 -6.20
C ASP A 243 -19.41 -4.90 -5.85
N ILE A 244 -19.72 -3.87 -5.04
CA ILE A 244 -18.73 -2.93 -4.50
C ILE A 244 -17.62 -3.66 -3.72
N GLU A 245 -17.99 -4.55 -2.79
CA GLU A 245 -17.04 -5.31 -1.99
C GLU A 245 -16.11 -6.19 -2.86
N GLN A 246 -16.64 -6.75 -3.95
CA GLN A 246 -15.87 -7.55 -4.91
C GLN A 246 -14.93 -6.67 -5.74
N GLN A 247 -15.41 -5.55 -6.26
CA GLN A 247 -14.59 -4.63 -7.05
C GLN A 247 -13.48 -3.99 -6.22
N LEU A 248 -13.74 -3.59 -4.96
CA LEU A 248 -12.72 -3.13 -4.02
C LEU A 248 -11.64 -4.18 -3.80
N GLY A 249 -12.04 -5.43 -3.55
CA GLY A 249 -11.08 -6.53 -3.42
C GLY A 249 -10.24 -6.74 -4.67
N SER A 250 -10.85 -6.65 -5.85
CA SER A 250 -10.15 -6.77 -7.11
C SER A 250 -9.15 -5.63 -7.36
N LEU A 251 -9.41 -4.42 -6.89
CA LEU A 251 -8.47 -3.29 -6.97
C LEU A 251 -7.31 -3.47 -5.99
N ILE A 252 -7.60 -3.76 -4.72
CA ILE A 252 -6.58 -3.96 -3.68
C ILE A 252 -5.67 -5.15 -4.03
N LEU A 253 -6.22 -6.29 -4.46
CA LEU A 253 -5.41 -7.44 -4.87
C LEU A 253 -4.49 -7.18 -6.08
N ALA A 254 -4.72 -6.10 -6.84
CA ALA A 254 -3.86 -5.73 -7.95
C ALA A 254 -2.56 -5.04 -7.47
N THR A 255 -2.51 -4.52 -6.24
CA THR A 255 -1.32 -3.85 -5.70
C THR A 255 -0.21 -4.85 -5.35
N ASP A 256 -0.50 -6.15 -5.21
CA ASP A 256 0.51 -7.20 -5.02
C ASP A 256 1.61 -7.08 -6.08
N ILE A 257 2.79 -6.65 -5.63
CA ILE A 257 3.89 -6.32 -6.51
C ILE A 257 4.46 -7.56 -7.20
N ASN A 258 4.31 -8.75 -6.61
CA ASN A 258 4.74 -10.02 -7.21
C ASN A 258 3.94 -10.35 -8.47
N ARG A 259 2.74 -9.79 -8.60
CA ARG A 259 1.87 -9.96 -9.77
C ARG A 259 2.03 -8.87 -10.81
N GLN A 260 2.93 -7.89 -10.62
CA GLN A 260 3.07 -6.77 -11.56
C GLN A 260 3.26 -7.21 -13.02
N ASN A 261 4.06 -8.26 -13.27
CA ASN A 261 4.30 -8.74 -14.62
C ASN A 261 3.02 -9.24 -15.31
N GLU A 262 2.09 -9.84 -14.57
CA GLU A 262 0.77 -10.26 -15.09
C GLU A 262 0.01 -9.06 -15.67
N PHE A 263 -0.06 -7.97 -14.89
CA PHE A 263 -0.73 -6.74 -15.28
C PHE A 263 -0.03 -6.01 -16.42
N LEU A 264 1.32 -5.96 -16.42
CA LEU A 264 2.09 -5.33 -17.50
C LEU A 264 1.94 -6.06 -18.82
N ILE A 265 1.99 -7.40 -18.82
CA ILE A 265 1.79 -8.20 -20.03
C ILE A 265 0.39 -7.98 -20.59
N ARG A 266 -0.63 -7.99 -19.72
CA ARG A 266 -2.01 -7.75 -20.13
C ARG A 266 -2.19 -6.33 -20.70
N LEU A 267 -1.67 -5.31 -20.02
CA LEU A 267 -1.75 -3.92 -20.48
C LEU A 267 -1.02 -3.75 -21.83
N LYS A 268 0.17 -4.32 -21.96
CA LYS A 268 0.91 -4.32 -23.22
C LYS A 268 0.10 -4.95 -24.35
N SER A 269 -0.49 -6.14 -24.12
CA SER A 269 -1.32 -6.80 -25.13
C SER A 269 -2.48 -5.91 -25.57
N HIS A 270 -3.15 -5.26 -24.62
CA HIS A 270 -4.26 -4.35 -24.93
C HIS A 270 -3.82 -3.13 -25.74
N LEU A 271 -2.66 -2.55 -25.41
CA LEU A 271 -2.10 -1.40 -26.13
C LEU A 271 -1.60 -1.77 -27.54
N ASP A 272 -0.97 -2.93 -27.69
CA ASP A 272 -0.44 -3.41 -28.97
C ASP A 272 -1.60 -3.81 -29.91
N ASN A 273 -2.67 -4.42 -29.38
CA ASN A 273 -3.85 -4.81 -30.15
C ASN A 273 -4.85 -3.67 -30.39
N GLN A 274 -4.72 -2.56 -29.66
CA GLN A 274 -5.66 -1.43 -29.68
C GLN A 274 -7.12 -1.84 -29.37
N ASP A 275 -7.31 -2.80 -28.46
CA ASP A 275 -8.61 -3.39 -28.14
C ASP A 275 -9.19 -2.94 -26.78
N LEU A 276 -8.50 -2.06 -26.05
CA LEU A 276 -8.95 -1.47 -24.79
C LEU A 276 -10.08 -0.45 -25.03
N ARG A 277 -11.30 -0.74 -24.56
CA ARG A 277 -12.49 0.09 -24.76
C ARG A 277 -13.07 0.55 -23.42
N LEU A 278 -12.86 1.81 -23.07
CA LEU A 278 -13.28 2.36 -21.78
C LEU A 278 -14.81 2.53 -21.64
N GLU A 279 -15.58 2.29 -22.69
CA GLU A 279 -17.03 2.10 -22.58
C GLU A 279 -17.38 0.78 -21.87
N ASP A 280 -16.51 -0.23 -21.95
CA ASP A 280 -16.66 -1.51 -21.27
C ASP A 280 -16.24 -1.41 -19.80
N ALA A 281 -17.08 -1.94 -18.90
CA ALA A 281 -16.83 -1.87 -17.46
C ALA A 281 -15.61 -2.68 -17.02
N GLN A 282 -15.29 -3.79 -17.69
CA GLN A 282 -14.13 -4.62 -17.34
C GLN A 282 -12.83 -3.93 -17.74
N ASP A 283 -12.81 -3.26 -18.90
CA ASP A 283 -11.66 -2.48 -19.35
C ASP A 283 -11.45 -1.24 -18.48
N ARG A 284 -12.52 -0.52 -18.08
CA ARG A 284 -12.40 0.56 -17.08
C ARG A 284 -11.85 0.06 -15.77
N HIS A 285 -12.40 -1.04 -15.23
CA HIS A 285 -11.95 -1.62 -13.97
C HIS A 285 -10.49 -2.07 -14.06
N PHE A 286 -10.08 -2.69 -15.17
CA PHE A 286 -8.68 -3.03 -15.41
C PHE A 286 -7.78 -1.78 -15.42
N MET A 287 -8.20 -0.70 -16.06
CA MET A 287 -7.43 0.54 -16.03
C MET A 287 -7.40 1.23 -14.66
N LEU A 288 -8.43 1.05 -13.83
CA LEU A 288 -8.39 1.46 -12.42
C LEU A 288 -7.36 0.64 -11.62
N GLN A 289 -7.24 -0.67 -11.89
CA GLN A 289 -6.19 -1.49 -11.30
C GLN A 289 -4.80 -0.97 -11.71
N ILE A 290 -4.59 -0.67 -12.99
CA ILE A 290 -3.33 -0.08 -13.46
C ILE A 290 -3.07 1.27 -12.81
N ALA A 291 -4.07 2.15 -12.73
CA ALA A 291 -3.94 3.47 -12.11
C ALA A 291 -3.60 3.38 -10.62
N LEU A 292 -4.22 2.44 -9.89
CA LEU A 292 -3.90 2.20 -8.47
C LEU A 292 -2.48 1.65 -8.31
N LYS A 293 -2.04 0.72 -9.18
CA LYS A 293 -0.64 0.28 -9.19
C LYS A 293 0.31 1.43 -9.45
N CYS A 294 0.02 2.29 -10.43
CA CYS A 294 0.82 3.50 -10.67
C CYS A 294 0.88 4.36 -9.41
N ALA A 295 -0.25 4.58 -8.73
CA ALA A 295 -0.35 5.44 -7.55
C ALA A 295 0.49 4.92 -6.38
N ASP A 296 0.42 3.61 -6.14
CA ASP A 296 1.13 2.91 -5.09
C ASP A 296 2.67 3.03 -5.23
N ILE A 297 3.18 2.92 -6.46
CA ILE A 297 4.63 3.02 -6.74
C ILE A 297 5.08 4.35 -7.34
N CYS A 298 4.31 5.43 -7.17
CA CYS A 298 4.58 6.71 -7.84
C CYS A 298 5.65 7.58 -7.15
N ASN A 299 6.17 7.24 -5.97
CA ASN A 299 7.05 8.15 -5.24
C ASN A 299 8.30 8.57 -6.03
N PRO A 300 8.96 7.68 -6.81
CA PRO A 300 10.03 8.06 -7.74
C PRO A 300 9.65 9.07 -8.82
N CYS A 301 8.38 9.19 -9.15
CA CYS A 301 7.81 10.11 -10.14
C CYS A 301 7.42 11.46 -9.53
N ARG A 302 7.60 11.67 -8.21
CA ARG A 302 7.37 12.95 -7.52
C ARG A 302 8.59 13.87 -7.60
N LEU A 303 8.45 15.11 -7.13
CA LEU A 303 9.59 16.00 -6.93
C LEU A 303 10.64 15.35 -6.01
N TRP A 304 11.90 15.69 -6.24
CA TRP A 304 13.04 15.08 -5.54
C TRP A 304 12.88 15.07 -4.01
N GLU A 305 12.43 16.16 -3.40
CA GLU A 305 12.31 16.24 -1.94
C GLU A 305 11.26 15.28 -1.37
N LEU A 306 10.15 15.07 -2.09
CA LEU A 306 9.13 14.08 -1.72
C LEU A 306 9.62 12.66 -2.00
N SER A 307 10.18 12.43 -3.19
CA SER A 307 10.73 11.14 -3.61
C SER A 307 11.81 10.65 -2.65
N LYS A 308 12.70 11.54 -2.22
CA LYS A 308 13.77 11.26 -1.27
C LYS A 308 13.23 10.87 0.10
N GLN A 309 12.28 11.63 0.65
CA GLN A 309 11.64 11.30 1.94
C GLN A 309 10.96 9.92 1.90
N TRP A 310 10.25 9.61 0.80
CA TRP A 310 9.65 8.29 0.62
C TRP A 310 10.69 7.18 0.50
N SER A 311 11.79 7.41 -0.25
CA SER A 311 12.91 6.47 -0.35
C SER A 311 13.57 6.19 1.01
N GLU A 312 13.76 7.22 1.83
CA GLU A 312 14.33 7.07 3.18
C GLU A 312 13.41 6.26 4.10
N ARG A 313 12.10 6.55 4.07
CA ARG A 313 11.08 5.84 4.86
C ARG A 313 10.94 4.37 4.46
N VAL A 314 10.84 4.06 3.17
CA VAL A 314 10.67 2.68 2.72
C VAL A 314 11.92 1.84 3.05
N CYS A 315 13.11 2.41 2.89
CA CYS A 315 14.34 1.73 3.26
C CYS A 315 14.47 1.57 4.78
N GLU A 316 14.08 2.56 5.59
CA GLU A 316 14.02 2.41 7.05
C GLU A 316 13.13 1.22 7.45
N GLU A 317 11.97 1.06 6.83
CA GLU A 317 11.07 -0.05 7.11
C GLU A 317 11.67 -1.41 6.70
N PHE A 318 12.31 -1.49 5.52
CA PHE A 318 13.04 -2.69 5.10
C PHE A 318 14.16 -3.06 6.08
N TYR A 319 14.93 -2.08 6.54
CA TYR A 319 16.02 -2.33 7.49
C TYR A 319 15.49 -2.77 8.86
N ARG A 320 14.37 -2.21 9.34
CA ARG A 320 13.69 -2.69 10.55
C ARG A 320 13.26 -4.16 10.42
N GLN A 321 12.78 -4.58 9.24
CA GLN A 321 12.51 -5.99 8.98
C GLN A 321 13.81 -6.82 9.05
N GLY A 322 14.90 -6.36 8.43
CA GLY A 322 16.19 -7.05 8.48
C GLY A 322 16.74 -7.23 9.90
N ASP A 323 16.59 -6.22 10.75
CA ASP A 323 16.95 -6.30 12.17
C ASP A 323 16.12 -7.35 12.91
N LEU A 324 14.82 -7.45 12.62
CA LEU A 324 13.96 -8.50 13.16
C LEU A 324 14.39 -9.88 12.67
N GLU A 325 14.69 -10.02 11.37
CA GLU A 325 15.17 -11.28 10.79
C GLU A 325 16.47 -11.72 11.45
N GLN A 326 17.44 -10.82 11.61
CA GLN A 326 18.68 -11.10 12.32
C GLN A 326 18.44 -11.50 13.78
N LYS A 327 17.57 -10.77 14.49
CA LYS A 327 17.24 -11.04 15.90
C LYS A 327 16.60 -12.41 16.10
N PHE A 328 15.81 -12.88 15.14
CA PHE A 328 15.16 -14.18 15.17
C PHE A 328 15.96 -15.28 14.45
N GLU A 329 17.24 -15.03 14.13
CA GLU A 329 18.13 -15.98 13.46
C GLU A 329 17.55 -16.48 12.12
N LEU A 330 16.83 -15.62 11.40
CA LEU A 330 16.30 -15.86 10.07
C LEU A 330 17.24 -15.29 9.01
N ASP A 331 17.23 -15.90 7.83
CA ASP A 331 17.90 -15.29 6.66
C ASP A 331 17.31 -13.90 6.40
N ILE A 332 18.21 -12.91 6.30
CA ILE A 332 17.85 -11.52 6.01
C ILE A 332 17.37 -11.45 4.56
N SER A 333 16.18 -10.87 4.37
CA SER A 333 15.55 -10.71 3.07
C SER A 333 16.36 -9.78 2.17
N PRO A 334 16.29 -9.95 0.83
CA PRO A 334 16.88 -8.98 -0.09
C PRO A 334 16.42 -7.55 0.23
N LEU A 335 17.33 -6.58 0.06
CA LEU A 335 17.11 -5.14 0.31
C LEU A 335 16.93 -4.75 1.78
N CYS A 336 16.87 -5.71 2.70
CA CYS A 336 16.63 -5.48 4.12
C CYS A 336 17.93 -5.42 4.94
N ASN A 337 19.12 -5.45 4.33
CA ASN A 337 20.38 -5.46 5.04
C ASN A 337 21.08 -4.09 4.96
N GLN A 338 20.95 -3.24 5.98
CA GLN A 338 21.56 -1.90 6.00
C GLN A 338 23.09 -1.89 5.86
N GLN A 339 23.79 -2.99 6.18
CA GLN A 339 25.24 -3.08 6.04
C GLN A 339 25.69 -3.38 4.60
N LYS A 340 24.79 -3.95 3.77
CA LYS A 340 25.09 -4.36 2.39
C LYS A 340 24.34 -3.51 1.36
N ASP A 341 23.11 -3.12 1.67
CA ASP A 341 22.19 -2.46 0.78
C ASP A 341 22.21 -0.95 1.02
N THR A 342 22.42 -0.16 -0.02
CA THR A 342 22.37 1.30 0.06
C THR A 342 21.08 1.83 -0.55
N ILE A 343 20.52 2.89 0.06
CA ILE A 343 19.32 3.56 -0.47
C ILE A 343 19.48 3.89 -1.97
N PRO A 344 20.59 4.50 -2.45
CA PRO A 344 20.76 4.76 -3.88
C PRO A 344 20.69 3.49 -4.76
N SER A 345 21.29 2.37 -4.32
CA SER A 345 21.28 1.12 -5.09
C SER A 345 19.87 0.52 -5.16
N ILE A 346 19.17 0.45 -4.02
CA ILE A 346 17.77 -0.01 -3.93
C ILE A 346 16.90 0.82 -4.87
N GLN A 347 16.99 2.15 -4.78
CA GLN A 347 16.16 3.06 -5.57
C GLN A 347 16.45 3.00 -7.06
N ILE A 348 17.72 2.89 -7.49
CA ILE A 348 18.06 2.72 -8.90
C ILE A 348 17.50 1.40 -9.45
N GLY A 349 17.61 0.31 -8.69
CA GLY A 349 17.05 -1.00 -9.06
C GLY A 349 15.53 -0.93 -9.19
N PHE A 350 14.84 -0.44 -8.16
CA PHE A 350 13.40 -0.28 -8.13
C PHE A 350 12.89 0.58 -9.30
N MET A 351 13.51 1.73 -9.54
CA MET A 351 13.14 2.61 -10.66
C MET A 351 13.31 1.90 -12.02
N THR A 352 14.40 1.15 -12.20
CA THR A 352 14.71 0.49 -13.49
C THR A 352 13.79 -0.68 -13.79
N TYR A 353 13.55 -1.54 -12.81
CA TYR A 353 12.93 -2.84 -13.05
C TYR A 353 11.44 -2.87 -12.71
N ILE A 354 10.95 -1.93 -11.90
CA ILE A 354 9.56 -1.91 -11.42
C ILE A 354 8.83 -0.67 -11.93
N VAL A 355 9.38 0.52 -11.70
CA VAL A 355 8.66 1.79 -11.97
C VAL A 355 8.67 2.14 -13.45
N GLU A 356 9.85 2.22 -14.10
CA GLU A 356 9.96 2.59 -15.52
C GLU A 356 9.04 1.76 -16.43
N PRO A 357 9.01 0.41 -16.35
CA PRO A 357 8.14 -0.40 -17.22
C PRO A 357 6.65 -0.09 -17.08
N LEU A 358 6.18 0.23 -15.86
CA LEU A 358 4.78 0.57 -15.63
C LEU A 358 4.45 1.96 -16.15
N PHE A 359 5.28 2.95 -15.82
CA PHE A 359 5.02 4.34 -16.21
C PHE A 359 5.20 4.59 -17.71
N GLU A 360 6.05 3.84 -18.40
CA GLU A 360 6.14 3.88 -19.86
C GLU A 360 4.84 3.37 -20.51
N ARG A 361 4.24 2.29 -19.99
CA ARG A 361 2.96 1.77 -20.49
C ARG A 361 1.79 2.68 -20.13
N TRP A 362 1.81 3.26 -18.94
CA TRP A 362 0.85 4.29 -18.56
C TRP A 362 0.91 5.49 -19.49
N ALA A 363 2.10 6.02 -19.78
CA ALA A 363 2.27 7.14 -20.71
C ALA A 363 1.83 6.77 -22.13
N GLN A 364 2.13 5.55 -22.60
CA GLN A 364 1.61 5.04 -23.88
C GLN A 364 0.07 5.02 -23.89
N PHE A 365 -0.56 4.62 -22.79
CA PHE A 365 -2.02 4.62 -22.65
C PHE A 365 -2.59 6.04 -22.65
N THR A 366 -2.12 6.92 -21.75
CA THR A 366 -2.66 8.29 -21.63
C THR A 366 -2.36 9.16 -22.85
N GLY A 367 -1.30 8.83 -23.58
CA GLY A 367 -0.62 9.75 -24.49
C GLY A 367 0.30 10.69 -23.72
N ASP A 368 0.92 11.62 -24.44
CA ASP A 368 1.85 12.63 -23.93
C ASP A 368 1.09 13.75 -23.17
N THR A 369 0.37 13.37 -22.11
CA THR A 369 -0.28 14.31 -21.21
C THR A 369 0.78 15.01 -20.35
N PRO A 370 0.57 16.27 -19.94
CA PRO A 370 1.52 16.96 -19.07
C PRO A 370 1.83 16.18 -17.79
N LEU A 371 0.88 15.44 -17.24
CA LEU A 371 1.08 14.62 -16.05
C LEU A 371 2.04 13.44 -16.34
N SER A 372 1.78 12.64 -17.38
CA SER A 372 2.67 11.53 -17.77
C SER A 372 4.08 12.01 -18.12
N GLU A 373 4.22 13.11 -18.85
CA GLU A 373 5.52 13.71 -19.15
C GLU A 373 6.25 14.15 -17.88
N ASN A 374 5.55 14.85 -16.97
CA ASN A 374 6.13 15.31 -15.71
C ASN A 374 6.60 14.13 -14.84
N MET A 375 5.80 13.08 -14.72
CA MET A 375 6.15 11.88 -13.97
C MET A 375 7.42 11.20 -14.52
N LEU A 376 7.48 10.98 -15.84
CA LEU A 376 8.65 10.38 -16.47
C LEU A 376 9.89 11.28 -16.38
N ASN A 377 9.72 12.61 -16.46
CA ASN A 377 10.81 13.56 -16.29
C ASN A 377 11.36 13.55 -14.85
N HIS A 378 10.48 13.50 -13.84
CA HIS A 378 10.87 13.33 -12.44
C HIS A 378 11.59 12.02 -12.22
N LEU A 379 11.04 10.91 -12.71
CA LEU A 379 11.65 9.59 -12.61
C LEU A 379 13.09 9.58 -13.17
N ARG A 380 13.29 10.09 -14.39
CA ARG A 380 14.62 10.21 -15.01
C ARG A 380 15.58 11.08 -14.18
N ARG A 381 15.12 12.24 -13.69
CA ARG A 381 15.94 13.18 -12.88
C ARG A 381 16.29 12.58 -11.52
N ASN A 382 15.35 11.94 -10.84
CA ASN A 382 15.53 11.34 -9.53
C ASN A 382 16.49 10.14 -9.62
N LYS A 383 16.33 9.29 -10.64
CA LYS A 383 17.27 8.20 -10.94
C LYS A 383 18.68 8.71 -11.20
N ALA A 384 18.84 9.80 -11.95
CA ALA A 384 20.14 10.44 -12.17
C ALA A 384 20.76 10.99 -10.87
N LYS A 385 19.94 11.60 -10.00
CA LYS A 385 20.40 12.07 -8.67
C LYS A 385 20.87 10.90 -7.79
N TRP A 386 20.11 9.80 -7.72
CA TRP A 386 20.54 8.60 -6.99
C TRP A 386 21.84 8.02 -7.53
N ARG A 387 21.99 7.94 -8.87
CA ARG A 387 23.27 7.53 -9.49
C ARG A 387 24.42 8.44 -9.04
N SER A 388 24.24 9.75 -9.03
CA SER A 388 25.26 10.69 -8.55
C SER A 388 25.63 10.45 -7.08
N LEU A 389 24.64 10.22 -6.21
CA LEU A 389 24.87 9.93 -4.80
C LEU A 389 25.62 8.60 -4.58
N LEU A 390 25.29 7.57 -5.36
CA LEU A 390 26.00 6.29 -5.31
C LEU A 390 27.47 6.43 -5.71
N HIS A 391 27.77 7.21 -6.76
CA HIS A 391 29.15 7.48 -7.16
C HIS A 391 29.92 8.25 -6.09
N LYS A 392 29.29 9.24 -5.45
CA LYS A 392 29.90 10.00 -4.34
C LYS A 392 30.24 9.08 -3.17
N GLN A 393 29.34 8.18 -2.77
CA GLN A 393 29.59 7.20 -1.69
C GLN A 393 30.79 6.27 -2.00
N HIS A 394 30.89 5.77 -3.24
CA HIS A 394 32.04 4.96 -3.63
C HIS A 394 33.35 5.76 -3.65
N SER A 395 33.31 7.03 -4.07
CA SER A 395 34.51 7.88 -4.08
C SER A 395 35.02 8.22 -2.67
N SER A 396 34.11 8.49 -1.72
CA SER A 396 34.46 8.75 -0.32
C SER A 396 35.00 7.52 0.40
N ASN A 397 34.49 6.33 0.09
CA ASN A 397 35.03 5.09 0.67
C ASN A 397 36.45 4.81 0.16
N ARG A 398 36.71 5.01 -1.14
CA ARG A 398 38.06 4.86 -1.72
C ARG A 398 39.08 5.86 -1.16
N SER A 399 38.69 7.11 -0.91
CA SER A 399 39.59 8.10 -0.31
C SER A 399 39.88 7.82 1.16
N SER A 400 38.94 7.19 1.88
CA SER A 400 39.11 6.81 3.30
C SER A 400 40.01 5.58 3.46
N GLU A 401 40.00 4.66 2.50
CA GLU A 401 40.92 3.52 2.46
C GLU A 401 42.36 3.96 2.13
N HIS A 402 42.54 4.99 1.31
CA HIS A 402 43.87 5.53 0.98
C HIS A 402 44.52 6.36 2.09
N SER A 403 43.75 7.02 2.96
CA SER A 403 44.29 7.74 4.11
C SER A 403 44.67 6.83 5.29
N GLY A 404 44.12 5.61 5.36
CA GLY A 404 44.44 4.61 6.38
C GLY A 404 45.76 3.85 6.16
N GLN A 405 46.38 3.94 4.97
CA GLN A 405 47.65 3.26 4.66
C GLN A 405 48.91 4.12 4.87
N VAL A 406 48.79 5.40 5.25
CA VAL A 406 49.94 6.32 5.34
C VAL A 406 50.47 6.53 6.77
N THR A 407 49.91 5.87 7.80
CA THR A 407 50.34 6.03 9.21
C THR A 407 50.97 4.79 9.83
N GLY A 408 51.70 3.99 9.05
CA GLY A 408 52.36 2.78 9.54
C GLY A 408 53.72 2.53 8.89
N SER A 409 54.64 3.49 8.91
CA SER A 409 56.08 3.23 8.64
C SER A 409 56.94 4.43 9.06
N GLN A 410 57.13 4.61 10.37
CA GLN A 410 58.28 5.34 10.90
C GLN A 410 58.46 4.99 12.38
N GLU A 411 59.02 3.82 12.65
CA GLU A 411 59.77 3.61 13.89
C GLU A 411 60.82 2.51 13.72
N GLN A 412 62.03 2.86 14.14
CA GLN A 412 63.16 2.00 14.52
C GLN A 412 63.98 1.30 13.43
N THR A 413 65.13 1.91 13.11
CA THR A 413 66.45 1.23 13.16
C THR A 413 67.57 2.27 13.27
N LEU A 414 68.06 2.48 14.49
CA LEU A 414 69.37 3.06 14.78
C LEU A 414 69.87 2.37 16.06
N ASN A 415 70.84 1.47 15.89
CA ASN A 415 71.93 1.14 16.81
C ASN A 415 72.53 -0.20 16.38
N GLU A 416 73.79 -0.19 15.93
CA GLU A 416 74.86 -1.04 16.49
C GLU A 416 76.18 -0.68 15.80
N GLU A 417 77.06 -0.09 16.60
CA GLU A 417 78.48 0.17 16.36
C GLU A 417 79.32 -0.97 16.96
N GLU A 418 80.43 -1.30 16.29
CA GLU A 418 81.71 -1.84 16.82
C GLU A 418 81.72 -3.27 17.42
N THR A 419 82.74 -4.14 17.32
CA THR A 419 84.14 -4.23 16.84
C THR A 419 84.57 -5.72 17.05
N PRO A 420 85.82 -6.20 16.83
CA PRO A 420 87.03 -5.57 16.28
C PRO A 420 87.60 -6.19 15.00
#